data_AF-A0A5A7V4N0-F1
#
_entry.id   AF-A0A5A7V4N0-F1
#
_cell.length_a   1.000
_cell.length_b   1.000
_cell.length_c   1.000
_cell.angle_alpha   90.00
_cell.angle_beta   90.00
_cell.angle_gamma   90.00
#
_symmetry.space_group_name_H-M   'P 1'
#
loop_
_entity.id
_entity.type
_entity.pdbx_description
1 polymer ?
#
loop_
_entity_poly.entity_id
_entity_poly.type
_entity_poly.pdbx_seq_one_letter_code
_entity_poly.pdbx_strand_id
1 'polypeptide(L)' 'MEEGKIAAIRDWAMPKSVSELRSFLGLANYYRRFVQGFSKRASPLTELLKKDVHWNWDPECQDVHCSLSMLLSCGESRQV' A
#
# COMPACT_ATOMS: atom_id res chain seq x y z
N MET A 1 -11.96 -16.13 0.40
CA MET A 1 -12.69 -14.88 0.71
C MET A 1 -11.77 -13.73 0.37
N GLU A 2 -11.97 -13.09 -0.78
CA GLU A 2 -11.19 -11.91 -1.20
C GLU A 2 -11.57 -10.68 -0.38
N GLU A 3 -12.83 -10.60 0.07
CA GLU A 3 -13.36 -9.61 1.01
C GLU A 3 -12.50 -9.45 2.28
N GLY A 4 -12.03 -10.54 2.89
CA GLY A 4 -11.24 -10.50 4.13
C GLY A 4 -9.85 -9.88 3.93
N LYS A 5 -9.27 -10.02 2.73
CA LYS A 5 -7.97 -9.41 2.41
C LYS A 5 -8.11 -7.92 2.10
N ILE A 6 -9.19 -7.51 1.45
CA ILE A 6 -9.50 -6.10 1.20
C ILE A 6 -9.82 -5.40 2.52
N ALA A 7 -10.61 -6.03 3.39
CA ALA A 7 -10.87 -5.54 4.74
C ALA A 7 -9.59 -5.36 5.55
N ALA A 8 -8.65 -6.32 5.46
CA ALA A 8 -7.35 -6.21 6.12
C ALA A 8 -6.51 -5.04 5.57
N ILE A 9 -6.59 -4.72 4.27
CA ILE A 9 -5.92 -3.55 3.67
C ILE A 9 -6.58 -2.24 4.11
N ARG A 10 -7.91 -2.24 4.28
CA ARG A 10 -8.68 -1.09 4.76
C ARG A 10 -8.39 -0.76 6.23
N ASP A 11 -8.27 -1.80 7.06
CA ASP A 11 -7.94 -1.66 8.49
C ASP A 11 -6.42 -1.59 8.75
N TRP A 12 -5.61 -1.59 7.68
CA TRP A 12 -4.16 -1.61 7.82
C TRP A 12 -3.66 -0.31 8.45
N ALA A 13 -3.18 -0.42 9.69
CA ALA A 13 -2.56 0.69 10.41
C ALA A 13 -1.28 1.19 9.71
N MET A 14 -0.90 2.45 9.97
CA MET A 14 0.37 2.98 9.45
C MET A 14 1.52 2.05 9.86
N PRO A 15 2.30 1.53 8.90
CA PRO A 15 3.41 0.65 9.22
C PRO A 15 4.43 1.46 10.04
N LYS A 16 4.87 0.87 11.15
CA LYS A 16 5.88 1.47 12.04
C LYS A 16 7.28 0.95 11.72
N SER A 17 7.36 -0.11 10.92
CA SER A 17 8.60 -0.78 10.54
C SER A 17 8.62 -1.16 9.05
N VAL A 18 9.83 -1.29 8.50
CA VAL A 18 10.07 -1.78 7.13
C VAL A 18 9.38 -3.11 6.87
N SER A 19 9.37 -4.02 7.86
CA SER A 19 8.73 -5.34 7.75
C SER A 19 7.22 -5.24 7.51
N GLU A 20 6.53 -4.32 8.20
CA GLU A 20 5.09 -4.10 8.02
C GLU A 20 4.80 -3.48 6.65
N LEU A 21 5.62 -2.50 6.23
CA LEU A 21 5.50 -1.90 4.91
C LEU A 21 5.72 -2.92 3.79
N ARG A 22 6.66 -3.86 3.98
CA ARG A 22 6.92 -4.93 3.00
C ARG A 22 5.73 -5.89 2.89
N SER A 23 5.09 -6.22 4.01
CA SER A 23 3.86 -7.03 4.03
C SER A 23 2.71 -6.32 3.32
N PHE A 24 2.52 -5.02 3.59
CA PHE A 24 1.53 -4.19 2.90
C PHE A 24 1.79 -4.16 1.40
N LEU A 25 3.02 -3.88 0.96
CA LEU A 25 3.36 -3.83 -0.46
C LEU A 25 3.24 -5.20 -1.13
N GLY A 26 3.47 -6.30 -0.41
CA GLY A 26 3.19 -7.66 -0.89
C GLY A 26 1.71 -7.86 -1.22
N LEU A 27 0.82 -7.46 -0.31
CA LEU A 27 -0.63 -7.48 -0.51
C LEU A 27 -1.08 -6.52 -1.62
N ALA A 28 -0.59 -5.28 -1.59
CA ALA A 28 -0.92 -4.28 -2.60
C ALA A 28 -0.43 -4.70 -4.00
N ASN A 29 0.70 -5.39 -4.10
CA ASN A 29 1.21 -5.95 -5.36
C ASN A 29 0.33 -7.09 -5.89
N TYR A 30 -0.33 -7.87 -5.02
CA TYR A 30 -1.34 -8.85 -5.43
C TYR A 30 -2.54 -8.16 -6.11
N TYR A 31 -2.98 -7.02 -5.58
CA TYR A 31 -4.09 -6.23 -6.11
C TYR A 31 -3.70 -5.16 -7.14
N ARG A 32 -2.43 -5.09 -7.55
CA ARG A 32 -1.93 -4.05 -8.46
C ARG A 32 -2.66 -3.98 -9.80
N ARG A 33 -3.31 -5.08 -10.23
CA ARG A 33 -4.09 -5.14 -11.49
C ARG A 33 -5.28 -4.16 -11.49
N PHE A 34 -5.78 -3.79 -10.31
CA PHE A 34 -6.88 -2.84 -10.13
C PHE A 34 -6.39 -1.40 -9.93
N VAL A 35 -5.10 -1.21 -9.63
CA VAL A 35 -4.51 0.09 -9.35
C VAL A 35 -3.67 0.55 -10.53
N GLN A 36 -4.23 1.45 -11.34
CA GLN A 36 -3.51 2.02 -12.49
C GLN A 36 -2.32 2.87 -12.02
N GLY A 37 -1.13 2.54 -12.54
CA GLY A 37 0.10 3.23 -12.16
C GLY A 37 0.63 2.92 -10.76
N PHE A 38 0.28 1.75 -10.19
CA PHE A 38 0.75 1.30 -8.87
C PHE A 38 2.25 1.52 -8.66
N SER A 39 3.09 1.14 -9.61
CA SER A 39 4.55 1.28 -9.49
C SER A 39 5.02 2.72 -9.27
N LYS A 40 4.40 3.70 -9.94
CA LYS A 40 4.73 5.12 -9.77
C LYS A 40 4.27 5.63 -8.40
N ARG A 41 3.07 5.24 -7.96
CA ARG A 41 2.52 5.63 -6.66
C ARG A 41 3.34 5.01 -5.53
N ALA A 42 3.66 3.73 -5.61
CA ALA A 42 4.43 3.00 -4.60
C ALA A 42 5.93 3.32 -4.62
N SER A 43 6.42 4.12 -5.57
CA SER A 43 7.85 4.49 -5.68
C SER A 43 8.44 5.01 -4.36
N PRO A 44 7.89 6.06 -3.71
CA PRO A 44 8.40 6.55 -2.42
C PRO A 44 8.39 5.49 -1.30
N LEU A 45 7.39 4.61 -1.28
CA LEU A 45 7.36 3.49 -0.33
C LEU A 45 8.44 2.43 -0.64
N THR A 46 8.74 2.19 -1.91
CA THR A 46 9.82 1.29 -2.30
C THR A 46 11.22 1.87 -2.08
N GLU A 47 11.37 3.20 -2.10
CA GLU A 47 12.62 3.88 -1.70
C GLU A 47 12.91 3.57 -0.21
N LEU A 48 11.91 3.64 0.66
CA LEU A 48 12.03 3.30 2.08
C LEU A 48 12.40 1.84 2.38
N LEU A 49 12.26 0.95 1.41
CA LEU A 49 12.64 -0.46 1.52
C LEU A 49 14.09 -0.74 1.09
N LYS A 50 14.79 0.25 0.54
CA LYS A 50 16.17 0.08 0.10
C LYS A 50 17.09 -0.08 1.31
N LYS A 51 18.09 -0.96 1.18
CA LYS A 51 19.05 -1.31 2.25
C LYS A 51 19.87 -0.12 2.75
N ASP A 52 20.05 0.90 1.92
CA ASP A 52 20.84 2.10 2.22
C ASP A 52 20.00 3.28 2.74
N VAL A 53 18.68 3.09 2.88
CA VAL A 53 17.76 4.15 3.31
C VAL A 53 17.39 3.93 4.76
N HIS A 54 17.60 4.98 5.58
CA HIS A 54 17.11 5.00 6.95
C HIS A 54 15.59 5.07 6.91
N TRP A 55 14.92 4.29 7.76
CA TRP A 55 13.47 4.33 7.89
C TRP A 55 13.03 5.71 8.38
N ASN A 56 12.59 6.55 7.45
CA ASN A 56 12.04 7.87 7.73
C ASN A 56 10.63 7.95 7.16
N TRP A 57 9.62 7.92 8.04
CA TRP A 57 8.24 7.97 7.60
C TRP A 57 7.81 9.42 7.36
N ASP A 58 8.03 9.90 6.13
CA ASP A 58 7.64 11.24 5.70
C ASP A 58 6.12 11.35 5.44
N PRO A 59 5.55 12.56 5.55
CA PRO A 59 4.14 12.79 5.21
C PRO A 59 3.81 12.43 3.75
N GLU A 60 4.77 12.51 2.84
CA GLU A 60 4.60 12.05 1.45
C GLU A 60 4.40 10.52 1.37
N CYS A 61 5.13 9.76 2.20
CA CYS A 61 4.94 8.32 2.30
C CYS A 61 3.58 7.98 2.92
N GLN A 62 3.12 8.78 3.89
CA GLN A 62 1.78 8.64 4.47
C GLN A 62 0.67 8.90 3.43
N ASP A 63 0.80 9.96 2.63
CA ASP A 63 -0.16 10.27 1.56
C ASP A 63 -0.26 9.13 0.55
N VAL A 64 0.89 8.60 0.12
CA VAL A 64 0.95 7.47 -0.80
C VAL A 64 0.34 6.21 -0.20
N HIS A 65 0.66 5.90 1.06
CA HIS A 65 0.08 4.76 1.76
C HIS A 65 -1.44 4.89 1.89
N CYS A 66 -1.93 6.07 2.25
CA CYS A 66 -3.36 6.37 2.35
C CYS A 66 -4.05 6.25 0.99
N SER A 67 -3.48 6.88 -0.05
CA SER A 67 -3.96 6.79 -1.42
C SER A 67 -4.05 5.35 -1.92
N LEU A 68 -3.04 4.52 -1.62
CA LEU A 68 -3.05 3.10 -1.98
C LEU A 68 -4.12 2.33 -1.23
N SER A 69 -4.21 2.49 0.10
CA SER A 69 -5.26 1.84 0.91
C SER A 69 -6.65 2.24 0.43
N MET A 70 -6.86 3.51 0.08
CA MET A 70 -8.13 4.02 -0.46
C MET A 70 -8.44 3.46 -1.86
N LEU A 71 -7.47 3.41 -2.77
CA LEU A 71 -7.67 2.83 -4.11
C LEU A 71 -7.99 1.33 -4.04
N LEU A 72 -7.34 0.61 -3.13
CA LEU A 72 -7.55 -0.82 -2.92
C LEU A 72 -8.91 -1.09 -2.24
N SER A 73 -9.32 -0.23 -1.29
CA SER A 73 -10.63 -0.33 -0.63
C SER A 73 -11.79 0.14 -1.51
N CYS A 74 -11.58 1.09 -2.41
CA CYS A 74 -12.62 1.68 -3.27
C CYS A 74 -12.76 0.93 -4.61
N GLY A 75 -11.75 0.12 -5.00
CA GLY A 75 -11.77 -0.69 -6.21
C GLY A 75 -12.89 -1.75 -6.27
N GLU A 76 -13.56 -2.05 -5.16
CA GLU A 76 -14.72 -2.95 -5.11
C GLU A 76 -16.03 -2.27 -5.56
N SER A 77 -16.07 -0.94 -5.76
CA SER A 77 -17.28 -0.24 -6.23
C SER A 77 -17.45 -0.17 -7.75
N ARG A 78 -16.61 -0.86 -8.54
CA ARG A 78 -16.74 -0.92 -10.01
C ARG A 78 -16.95 -2.33 -10.56
N GLN A 79 -17.53 -3.21 -9.74
CA GLN A 79 -18.20 -4.43 -10.20
C GLN A 79 -19.63 -4.49 -9.63
N VAL A 80 -20.43 -3.45 -9.90
CA VAL A 80 -21.90 -3.54 -10.03
C VAL A 80 -22.36 -2.57 -11.10
#